data_AF-A0A6P8SR97-F1
#
_entry.id   AF-A0A6P8SR97-F1
#
_cell.length_a   1.000
_cell.length_b   1.000
_cell.length_c   1.000
_cell.angle_alpha   90.00
_cell.angle_beta   90.00
_cell.angle_gamma   90.00
#
_symmetry.space_group_name_H-M   'P 1'
#
loop_
_entity.id
_entity.type
_entity.pdbx_description
1 polymer ?
#
loop_
_entity_poly.entity_id
_entity_poly.type
_entity_poly.pdbx_seq_one_letter_code
_entity_poly.pdbx_strand_id
1 'polypeptide(L)'
;MRFFLDRGSDLHQADQFGVTALHVASALDYEDMVQFLLEHKADPESRTFLDLQTPLHFASKNDSLSCMKALLRAGASISAKDYKKRTPLQLAACAERSAAARLLLDFGAEAGLTDSDGQLCITAMIGLMSPVAQLALSQFHVTDRMTRQQYFYLNLLEPERSPETHLTDAVVSEPTSPLQVVVQQGKLDLIMNPVFLKLIQVKWNLYGRLGAWLLLILNFLFNVSWTTVAISVSVTRESADRYVLPQDWWRVLLVVVALLLTLQEVIKEVQDVIRSNRKLRLWQRWAELRLHDDLCCLHPMWPQEKVFILDQIKQIRMMRGSYSRDLWNVFDWLVYSLLAASFSVHVADVLQPCTSLHTCSLRLFSISIIFLWLRLMKHVRAFRLMGPFIVMLGNIMGDVMCFLFLYAEIFIPYACSFWIIFGGSTSVPSMQSVPSLLYSLYRITLVDEYEFSEMMQRDDIMAPLLCGSFLAASSILCVNLLIALLTDTFQRVHDNSQANAVMQQASVILQVEDSMPILRRFYDNQFISTQCAPLADATADATATSPGYHDEMTRITTQIKETLDQFLVLQRDIRGSGLNQNQEQNQ
;
A
#
# COMPACT_ATOMS: atom_id res chain seq x y z
N MET A 1 -26.67 -48.21 -3.22
CA MET A 1 -26.48 -48.53 -1.79
C MET A 1 -27.42 -49.60 -1.28
N ARG A 2 -28.75 -49.41 -1.33
CA ARG A 2 -29.75 -50.38 -0.85
C ARG A 2 -29.51 -51.83 -1.31
N PHE A 3 -29.30 -52.03 -2.61
CA PHE A 3 -28.95 -53.33 -3.19
C PHE A 3 -27.71 -54.02 -2.55
N PHE A 4 -26.69 -53.25 -2.15
CA PHE A 4 -25.49 -53.80 -1.51
C PHE A 4 -25.75 -54.17 -0.05
N LEU A 5 -26.53 -53.34 0.67
CA LEU A 5 -26.96 -53.63 2.04
C LEU A 5 -27.86 -54.89 2.09
N ASP A 6 -28.78 -55.02 1.14
CA ASP A 6 -29.64 -56.22 1.01
C ASP A 6 -28.82 -57.50 0.76
N ARG A 7 -27.58 -57.36 0.27
CA ARG A 7 -26.64 -58.45 0.05
C ARG A 7 -25.56 -58.56 1.14
N GLY A 8 -25.74 -57.89 2.27
CA GLY A 8 -24.88 -58.02 3.45
C GLY A 8 -23.58 -57.22 3.41
N SER A 9 -23.49 -56.19 2.56
CA SER A 9 -22.36 -55.25 2.65
C SER A 9 -22.39 -54.47 3.96
N ASP A 10 -21.23 -54.29 4.58
CA ASP A 10 -21.08 -53.46 5.79
C ASP A 10 -20.99 -51.97 5.41
N LEU A 11 -21.92 -51.17 5.94
CA LEU A 11 -22.00 -49.72 5.74
C LEU A 11 -20.86 -48.95 6.42
N HIS A 12 -20.38 -49.48 7.54
CA HIS A 12 -19.43 -48.82 8.42
C HIS A 12 -17.98 -49.16 8.08
N GLN A 13 -17.76 -50.12 7.18
CA GLN A 13 -16.44 -50.51 6.73
C GLN A 13 -15.77 -49.35 5.97
N ALA A 14 -14.70 -48.82 6.55
CA ALA A 14 -13.82 -47.86 5.90
C ALA A 14 -12.84 -48.58 4.95
N ASP A 15 -12.30 -47.85 3.99
CA ASP A 15 -11.17 -48.31 3.19
C ASP A 15 -9.85 -48.31 3.99
N GLN A 16 -8.75 -48.68 3.34
CA GLN A 16 -7.42 -48.76 3.96
C GLN A 16 -6.87 -47.40 4.45
N PHE A 17 -7.49 -46.28 4.09
CA PHE A 17 -7.13 -44.93 4.51
C PHE A 17 -8.11 -44.35 5.54
N GLY A 18 -9.10 -45.14 5.97
CA GLY A 18 -10.13 -44.71 6.92
C GLY A 18 -11.24 -43.89 6.26
N VAL A 19 -11.33 -43.87 4.93
CA VAL A 19 -12.40 -43.18 4.21
C VAL A 19 -13.66 -44.06 4.23
N THR A 20 -14.73 -43.54 4.83
CA THR A 20 -16.05 -44.20 4.87
C THR A 20 -16.92 -43.77 3.69
N ALA A 21 -18.02 -44.49 3.44
CA ALA A 21 -19.02 -44.07 2.46
C ALA A 21 -19.56 -42.65 2.72
N LEU A 22 -19.62 -42.23 3.99
CA LEU A 22 -20.07 -40.90 4.40
C LEU A 22 -19.10 -39.81 3.94
N HIS A 23 -17.79 -40.05 4.02
CA HIS A 23 -16.77 -39.12 3.49
C HIS A 23 -16.94 -38.90 1.98
N VAL A 24 -17.10 -39.99 1.22
CA VAL A 24 -17.23 -39.94 -0.24
C VAL A 24 -18.52 -39.22 -0.65
N ALA A 25 -19.66 -39.57 -0.04
CA ALA A 25 -20.93 -38.90 -0.30
C ALA A 25 -20.87 -37.40 0.02
N SER A 26 -20.18 -37.05 1.12
CA SER A 26 -19.99 -35.67 1.56
C SER A 26 -19.13 -34.84 0.60
N ALA A 27 -18.08 -35.44 0.00
CA ALA A 27 -17.22 -34.76 -0.97
C ALA A 27 -17.88 -34.49 -2.33
N LEU A 28 -18.89 -35.29 -2.71
CA LEU A 28 -19.57 -35.21 -4.00
C LEU A 28 -20.89 -34.42 -3.96
N ASP A 29 -21.23 -33.85 -2.81
CA ASP A 29 -22.51 -33.19 -2.52
C ASP A 29 -23.76 -34.07 -2.72
N TYR A 30 -23.68 -35.36 -2.39
CA TYR A 30 -24.82 -36.28 -2.45
C TYR A 30 -25.64 -36.28 -1.16
N GLU A 31 -26.46 -35.23 -0.96
CA GLU A 31 -27.24 -35.03 0.27
C GLU A 31 -28.13 -36.24 0.62
N ASP A 32 -28.88 -36.78 -0.34
CA ASP A 32 -29.75 -37.94 -0.12
C ASP A 32 -28.98 -39.17 0.39
N MET A 33 -27.75 -39.35 -0.10
CA MET A 33 -26.87 -40.42 0.37
C MET A 33 -26.35 -40.12 1.77
N VAL A 34 -25.94 -38.89 2.06
CA VAL A 34 -25.52 -38.47 3.41
C VAL A 34 -26.65 -38.70 4.41
N GLN A 35 -27.88 -38.27 4.11
CA GLN A 35 -29.05 -38.50 4.96
C GLN A 35 -29.29 -40.00 5.17
N PHE A 36 -29.31 -40.78 4.08
CA PHE A 36 -29.48 -42.23 4.16
C PHE A 36 -28.43 -42.90 5.05
N LEU A 37 -27.16 -42.50 4.93
CA LEU A 37 -26.06 -43.03 5.73
C LEU A 37 -26.21 -42.66 7.21
N LEU A 38 -26.57 -41.42 7.52
CA LEU A 38 -26.80 -40.93 8.88
C LEU A 38 -27.99 -41.64 9.55
N GLU A 39 -29.09 -41.86 8.81
CA GLU A 39 -30.25 -42.65 9.27
C GLU A 39 -29.87 -44.09 9.63
N HIS A 40 -28.87 -44.65 8.94
CA HIS A 40 -28.30 -45.97 9.23
C HIS A 40 -27.10 -45.90 10.19
N LYS A 41 -27.05 -44.88 11.06
CA LYS A 41 -26.07 -44.72 12.14
C LYS A 41 -24.61 -44.60 11.66
N ALA A 42 -24.37 -44.09 10.46
CA ALA A 42 -23.01 -43.69 10.08
C ALA A 42 -22.51 -42.58 11.03
N ASP A 43 -21.26 -42.68 11.47
CA ASP A 43 -20.67 -41.72 12.40
C ASP A 43 -20.24 -40.42 11.67
N PRO A 44 -20.90 -39.26 11.95
CA PRO A 44 -20.52 -37.98 11.36
C PRO A 44 -19.15 -37.47 11.81
N GLU A 45 -18.59 -38.04 12.89
CA GLU A 45 -17.27 -37.69 13.43
C GLU A 45 -16.18 -38.72 13.05
N SER A 46 -16.50 -39.69 12.18
CA SER A 46 -15.52 -40.65 11.67
C SER A 46 -14.33 -39.92 11.06
N ARG A 47 -13.10 -40.41 11.30
CA ARG A 47 -11.86 -39.76 10.84
C ARG A 47 -11.06 -40.66 9.92
N THR A 48 -10.52 -40.07 8.87
CA THR A 48 -9.49 -40.73 8.04
C THR A 48 -8.20 -40.96 8.85
N PHE A 49 -7.40 -41.95 8.46
CA PHE A 49 -6.24 -42.37 9.26
C PHE A 49 -5.05 -41.42 9.18
N LEU A 50 -4.76 -40.85 8.00
CA LEU A 50 -3.61 -39.96 7.80
C LEU A 50 -3.97 -38.51 8.09
N ASP A 51 -4.97 -37.98 7.40
CA ASP A 51 -5.36 -36.57 7.52
C ASP A 51 -6.18 -36.26 8.78
N LEU A 52 -6.73 -37.28 9.46
CA LEU A 52 -7.68 -37.11 10.56
C LEU A 52 -8.89 -36.24 10.21
N GLN A 53 -9.27 -36.21 8.92
CA GLN A 53 -10.38 -35.41 8.43
C GLN A 53 -11.71 -36.13 8.63
N THR A 54 -12.74 -35.38 8.96
CA THR A 54 -14.13 -35.85 9.10
C THR A 54 -14.91 -35.66 7.80
N PRO A 55 -16.12 -36.26 7.65
CA PRO A 55 -17.00 -35.98 6.53
C PRO A 55 -17.27 -34.48 6.31
N LEU A 56 -17.35 -33.69 7.39
CA LEU A 56 -17.53 -32.24 7.29
C LEU A 56 -16.31 -31.54 6.67
N HIS A 57 -15.08 -31.99 6.95
CA HIS A 57 -13.89 -31.49 6.28
C HIS A 57 -13.92 -31.78 4.77
N PHE A 58 -14.34 -33.00 4.39
CA PHE A 58 -14.46 -33.41 2.98
C PHE A 58 -15.51 -32.56 2.25
N ALA A 59 -16.66 -32.32 2.87
CA ALA A 59 -17.70 -31.47 2.31
C ALA A 59 -17.22 -30.01 2.16
N SER A 60 -16.53 -29.48 3.18
CA SER A 60 -16.02 -28.10 3.21
C SER A 60 -14.94 -27.85 2.15
N LYS A 61 -14.03 -28.82 1.95
CA LYS A 61 -12.99 -28.77 0.93
C LYS A 61 -13.54 -28.85 -0.50
N ASN A 62 -14.76 -29.34 -0.67
CA ASN A 62 -15.39 -29.56 -1.98
C ASN A 62 -16.56 -28.62 -2.30
N ASP A 63 -16.85 -27.61 -1.46
CA ASP A 63 -18.02 -26.72 -1.61
C ASP A 63 -19.36 -27.49 -1.61
N SER A 64 -19.43 -28.62 -0.91
CA SER A 64 -20.62 -29.48 -0.85
C SER A 64 -21.64 -28.99 0.19
N LEU A 65 -22.30 -27.88 -0.13
CA LEU A 65 -23.13 -27.11 0.80
C LEU A 65 -24.32 -27.90 1.36
N SER A 66 -24.93 -28.74 0.53
CA SER A 66 -26.13 -29.51 0.90
C SER A 66 -25.76 -30.56 1.94
N CYS A 67 -24.67 -31.28 1.69
CA CYS A 67 -24.11 -32.25 2.63
C CYS A 67 -23.61 -31.58 3.92
N MET A 68 -22.96 -30.41 3.84
CA MET A 68 -22.53 -29.65 5.02
C MET A 68 -23.71 -29.34 5.96
N LYS A 69 -24.84 -28.88 5.41
CA LYS A 69 -26.05 -28.61 6.22
C LYS A 69 -26.59 -29.89 6.85
N ALA A 70 -26.64 -30.98 6.11
CA ALA A 70 -27.11 -32.27 6.63
C ALA A 70 -26.21 -32.78 7.77
N LEU A 71 -24.89 -32.74 7.59
CA LEU A 71 -23.91 -33.14 8.60
C LEU A 71 -23.99 -32.28 9.87
N LEU A 72 -24.04 -30.94 9.73
CA LEU A 72 -24.15 -30.03 10.86
C LEU A 72 -25.45 -30.24 11.65
N ARG A 73 -26.58 -30.49 10.96
CA ARG A 73 -27.85 -30.85 11.61
C ARG A 73 -27.79 -32.20 12.33
N ALA A 74 -26.98 -33.13 11.84
CA ALA A 74 -26.76 -34.43 12.45
C ALA A 74 -25.72 -34.41 13.60
N GLY A 75 -25.25 -33.22 13.99
CA GLY A 75 -24.35 -33.06 15.14
C GLY A 75 -22.85 -33.16 14.80
N ALA A 76 -22.47 -33.05 13.52
CA ALA A 76 -21.07 -32.94 13.15
C ALA A 76 -20.43 -31.70 13.79
N SER A 77 -19.23 -31.87 14.36
CA SER A 77 -18.49 -30.83 15.06
C SER A 77 -17.92 -29.82 14.08
N ILE A 78 -18.40 -28.58 14.17
CA ILE A 78 -17.91 -27.46 13.35
C ILE A 78 -16.47 -27.05 13.69
N SER A 79 -15.99 -27.42 14.88
CA SER A 79 -14.64 -27.14 15.38
C SER A 79 -13.73 -28.38 15.38
N ALA A 80 -14.14 -29.46 14.70
CA ALA A 80 -13.30 -30.64 14.49
C ALA A 80 -11.94 -30.23 13.91
N LYS A 81 -10.89 -30.93 14.30
CA LYS A 81 -9.51 -30.61 13.91
C LYS A 81 -8.86 -31.77 13.18
N ASP A 82 -8.32 -31.48 12.00
CA ASP A 82 -7.47 -32.40 11.22
C ASP A 82 -6.07 -32.56 11.84
N TYR A 83 -5.20 -33.34 11.19
CA TYR A 83 -3.82 -33.60 11.67
C TYR A 83 -2.96 -32.33 11.82
N LYS A 84 -3.27 -31.27 11.07
CA LYS A 84 -2.63 -29.95 11.14
C LYS A 84 -3.36 -29.00 12.09
N LYS A 85 -4.31 -29.49 12.88
CA LYS A 85 -5.21 -28.71 13.74
C LYS A 85 -6.10 -27.72 12.98
N ARG A 86 -6.29 -27.90 11.67
CA ARG A 86 -7.17 -27.06 10.85
C ARG A 86 -8.62 -27.44 11.09
N THR A 87 -9.50 -26.45 11.15
CA THR A 87 -10.96 -26.65 11.18
C THR A 87 -11.52 -26.84 9.77
N PRO A 88 -12.77 -27.31 9.61
CA PRO A 88 -13.44 -27.30 8.32
C PRO A 88 -13.45 -25.92 7.65
N LEU A 89 -13.57 -24.84 8.44
CA LEU A 89 -13.51 -23.46 7.95
C LEU A 89 -12.12 -23.12 7.40
N GLN A 90 -11.05 -23.47 8.12
CA GLN A 90 -9.67 -23.26 7.66
C GLN A 90 -9.38 -24.03 6.36
N LEU A 91 -9.84 -25.28 6.25
CA LEU A 91 -9.69 -26.05 5.02
C LEU A 91 -10.44 -25.41 3.85
N ALA A 92 -11.68 -24.97 4.06
CA ALA A 92 -12.44 -24.25 3.05
C ALA A 92 -11.72 -22.96 2.61
N ALA A 93 -11.14 -22.21 3.57
CA ALA A 93 -10.37 -21.01 3.31
C ALA A 93 -9.11 -21.31 2.46
N CYS A 94 -8.31 -22.32 2.83
CA CYS A 94 -7.11 -22.72 2.11
C CYS A 94 -7.39 -23.32 0.72
N ALA A 95 -8.56 -23.94 0.52
CA ALA A 95 -8.99 -24.52 -0.76
C ALA A 95 -9.84 -23.57 -1.62
N GLU A 96 -9.92 -22.29 -1.23
CA GLU A 96 -10.66 -21.21 -1.92
C GLU A 96 -12.18 -21.46 -2.05
N ARG A 97 -12.75 -22.26 -1.16
CA ARG A 97 -14.17 -22.66 -1.12
C ARG A 97 -15.02 -21.61 -0.41
N SER A 98 -15.27 -20.51 -1.11
CA SER A 98 -15.93 -19.33 -0.56
C SER A 98 -17.36 -19.59 -0.06
N ALA A 99 -18.10 -20.49 -0.73
CA ALA A 99 -19.48 -20.80 -0.36
C ALA A 99 -19.54 -21.67 0.90
N ALA A 100 -18.67 -22.68 1.00
CA ALA A 100 -18.51 -23.48 2.22
C ALA A 100 -18.04 -22.62 3.39
N ALA A 101 -17.03 -21.77 3.19
CA ALA A 101 -16.52 -20.89 4.25
C ALA A 101 -17.60 -19.94 4.78
N ARG A 102 -18.40 -19.33 3.89
CA ARG A 102 -19.54 -18.50 4.28
C ARG A 102 -20.57 -19.28 5.10
N LEU A 103 -20.94 -20.47 4.64
CA LEU A 103 -21.89 -21.33 5.36
C LEU A 103 -21.39 -21.68 6.75
N LEU A 104 -20.13 -22.06 6.88
CA LEU A 104 -19.54 -22.39 8.18
C LEU A 104 -19.56 -21.19 9.14
N LEU A 105 -19.27 -19.98 8.65
CA LEU A 105 -19.39 -18.75 9.45
C LEU A 105 -20.84 -18.49 9.88
N ASP A 106 -21.81 -18.70 8.99
CA ASP A 106 -23.24 -18.54 9.31
C ASP A 106 -23.70 -19.53 10.40
N PHE A 107 -23.08 -20.71 10.47
CA PHE A 107 -23.28 -21.71 11.52
C PHE A 107 -22.42 -21.49 12.78
N GLY A 108 -21.63 -20.40 12.84
CA GLY A 108 -20.86 -20.01 14.02
C GLY A 108 -19.44 -20.56 14.09
N ALA A 109 -18.83 -20.98 12.97
CA ALA A 109 -17.42 -21.35 12.95
C ALA A 109 -16.52 -20.15 13.29
N GLU A 110 -15.53 -20.36 14.15
CA GLU A 110 -14.61 -19.30 14.61
C GLU A 110 -13.47 -19.06 13.61
N ALA A 111 -13.31 -17.80 13.17
CA ALA A 111 -12.23 -17.40 12.25
C ALA A 111 -10.91 -17.02 12.96
N GLY A 112 -10.94 -16.90 14.29
CA GLY A 112 -9.76 -16.55 15.13
C GLY A 112 -8.93 -17.75 15.58
N LEU A 113 -9.25 -18.96 15.16
CA LEU A 113 -8.52 -20.17 15.55
C LEU A 113 -7.21 -20.32 14.77
N THR A 114 -6.21 -20.89 15.44
CA THR A 114 -4.90 -21.20 14.86
C THR A 114 -4.73 -22.68 14.52
N ASP A 115 -3.97 -22.94 13.47
CA ASP A 115 -3.49 -24.27 13.13
C ASP A 115 -2.19 -24.65 13.89
N SER A 116 -1.62 -25.81 13.56
CA SER A 116 -0.39 -26.32 14.16
C SER A 116 0.85 -25.43 13.92
N ASP A 117 0.84 -24.61 12.86
CA ASP A 117 1.89 -23.66 12.54
C ASP A 117 1.66 -22.28 13.20
N GLY A 118 0.54 -22.10 13.92
CA GLY A 118 0.14 -20.83 14.51
C GLY A 118 -0.52 -19.86 13.52
N GLN A 119 -0.88 -20.30 12.31
CA GLN A 119 -1.58 -19.46 11.34
C GLN A 119 -3.06 -19.37 11.68
N LEU A 120 -3.61 -18.15 11.69
CA LEU A 120 -5.03 -17.90 11.92
C LEU A 120 -5.88 -18.30 10.71
N CYS A 121 -7.14 -18.68 10.92
CA CYS A 121 -8.07 -18.92 9.81
C CYS A 121 -8.32 -17.69 8.96
N ILE A 122 -8.46 -16.53 9.61
CA ILE A 122 -8.72 -15.29 8.90
C ILE A 122 -7.58 -14.85 7.97
N THR A 123 -6.32 -15.27 8.20
CA THR A 123 -5.20 -14.89 7.30
C THR A 123 -5.36 -15.51 5.92
N ALA A 124 -5.73 -16.80 5.85
CA ALA A 124 -6.03 -17.48 4.60
C ALA A 124 -7.24 -16.83 3.91
N MET A 125 -8.28 -16.49 4.67
CA MET A 125 -9.47 -15.85 4.14
C MET A 125 -9.19 -14.47 3.54
N ILE A 126 -8.41 -13.63 4.22
CA ILE A 126 -8.00 -12.31 3.72
C ILE A 126 -7.26 -12.45 2.40
N GLY A 127 -6.38 -13.45 2.31
CA GLY A 127 -5.57 -13.71 1.14
C GLY A 127 -6.39 -14.12 -0.08
N LEU A 128 -7.25 -15.11 0.13
CA LEU A 128 -7.87 -15.88 -0.94
C LEU A 128 -9.35 -15.49 -1.22
N MET A 129 -10.08 -15.00 -0.20
CA MET A 129 -11.53 -14.77 -0.29
C MET A 129 -11.97 -13.50 0.46
N SER A 130 -11.67 -12.34 -0.11
CA SER A 130 -11.89 -11.03 0.54
C SER A 130 -13.33 -10.75 1.01
N PRO A 131 -14.41 -11.08 0.25
CA PRO A 131 -15.78 -10.86 0.74
C PRO A 131 -16.13 -11.71 1.97
N VAL A 132 -15.65 -12.95 2.02
CA VAL A 132 -15.90 -13.84 3.17
C VAL A 132 -15.05 -13.41 4.36
N ALA A 133 -13.84 -12.89 4.12
CA ALA A 133 -13.01 -12.29 5.15
C ALA A 133 -13.68 -11.07 5.81
N GLN A 134 -14.40 -10.23 5.05
CA GLN A 134 -15.20 -9.13 5.62
C GLN A 134 -16.27 -9.64 6.58
N LEU A 135 -16.95 -10.74 6.22
CA LEU A 135 -17.93 -11.39 7.09
C LEU A 135 -17.25 -11.92 8.37
N ALA A 136 -16.13 -12.64 8.23
CA ALA A 136 -15.38 -13.15 9.37
C ALA A 136 -14.86 -12.03 10.31
N LEU A 137 -14.49 -10.86 9.76
CA LEU A 137 -14.05 -9.72 10.56
C LEU A 137 -15.14 -9.22 11.53
N SER A 138 -16.42 -9.44 11.22
CA SER A 138 -17.51 -9.09 12.14
C SER A 138 -17.48 -9.86 13.46
N GLN A 139 -16.82 -11.04 13.52
CA GLN A 139 -16.66 -11.79 14.77
C GLN A 139 -15.77 -11.06 15.79
N PHE A 140 -14.92 -10.14 15.34
CA PHE A 140 -14.00 -9.38 16.20
C PHE A 140 -14.53 -8.01 16.61
N HIS A 141 -15.78 -7.69 16.23
CA HIS A 141 -16.43 -6.42 16.52
C HIS A 141 -17.85 -6.66 17.04
N VAL A 142 -18.13 -6.20 18.24
CA VAL A 142 -19.47 -6.28 18.83
C VAL A 142 -19.95 -4.87 19.13
N THR A 143 -21.20 -4.56 18.74
CA THR A 143 -21.83 -3.28 19.05
C THR A 143 -22.96 -3.50 20.05
N ASP A 144 -22.86 -2.86 21.20
CA ASP A 144 -23.95 -2.82 22.18
C ASP A 144 -24.76 -1.53 21.96
N ARG A 145 -25.97 -1.71 21.44
CA ARG A 145 -26.90 -0.62 21.15
C ARG A 145 -27.47 0.03 22.41
N MET A 146 -27.54 -0.70 23.53
CA MET A 146 -28.15 -0.19 24.77
C MET A 146 -27.19 0.76 25.48
N THR A 147 -25.91 0.39 25.56
CA THR A 147 -24.86 1.23 26.15
C THR A 147 -24.21 2.20 25.15
N ARG A 148 -24.54 2.08 23.86
CA ARG A 148 -23.89 2.82 22.75
C ARG A 148 -22.37 2.66 22.74
N GLN A 149 -21.93 1.46 23.09
CA GLN A 149 -20.52 1.10 23.10
C GLN A 149 -20.25 0.07 22.01
N GLN A 150 -19.02 0.09 21.50
CA GLN A 150 -18.49 -0.91 20.60
C GLN A 150 -17.26 -1.53 21.20
N TYR A 151 -17.10 -2.83 21.00
CA TYR A 151 -16.04 -3.65 21.57
C TYR A 151 -15.25 -4.32 20.45
N PHE A 152 -13.93 -4.19 20.51
CA PHE A 152 -13.01 -4.78 19.53
C PHE A 152 -12.13 -5.85 20.20
N TYR A 153 -12.10 -7.06 19.62
CA TYR A 153 -11.29 -8.19 20.08
C TYR A 153 -10.01 -8.29 19.23
N LEU A 154 -9.11 -7.33 19.41
CA LEU A 154 -7.92 -7.19 18.56
C LEU A 154 -6.85 -8.24 18.86
N ASN A 155 -6.85 -8.80 20.08
CA ASN A 155 -5.95 -9.87 20.48
C ASN A 155 -6.09 -11.12 19.61
N LEU A 156 -7.30 -11.44 19.15
CA LEU A 156 -7.58 -12.62 18.32
C LEU A 156 -7.10 -12.46 16.87
N LEU A 157 -6.66 -11.26 16.47
CA LEU A 157 -6.06 -10.99 15.15
C LEU A 157 -4.53 -11.06 15.17
N GLU A 158 -3.90 -11.09 16.33
CA GLU A 158 -2.45 -11.24 16.42
C GLU A 158 -2.12 -12.70 16.78
N PRO A 159 -1.38 -13.42 15.93
CA PRO A 159 -1.01 -14.79 16.24
C PRO A 159 -0.11 -14.80 17.49
N GLU A 160 -0.45 -15.66 18.45
CA GLU A 160 0.31 -15.83 19.68
C GLU A 160 1.71 -16.39 19.32
N ARG A 161 2.76 -15.59 19.56
CA ARG A 161 4.13 -16.02 19.28
C ARG A 161 4.61 -16.86 20.45
N SER A 162 4.77 -18.17 20.25
CA SER A 162 5.41 -19.02 21.24
C SER A 162 6.88 -18.56 21.41
N PRO A 163 7.32 -18.19 22.62
CA PRO A 163 8.66 -17.63 22.82
C PRO A 163 9.78 -18.65 22.56
N GLU A 164 9.50 -19.95 22.65
CA GLU A 164 10.48 -21.00 22.40
C GLU A 164 9.79 -22.25 21.88
N THR A 165 10.01 -22.60 20.61
CA THR A 165 9.85 -23.99 20.17
C THR A 165 11.26 -24.54 20.03
N HIS A 166 11.60 -25.47 20.94
CA HIS A 166 12.88 -26.14 20.98
C HIS A 166 13.31 -26.66 19.60
N LEU A 167 14.60 -26.51 19.35
CA LEU A 167 15.37 -27.02 18.22
C LEU A 167 14.99 -28.46 17.85
N THR A 168 14.10 -28.63 16.87
CA THR A 168 14.04 -29.81 16.02
C THR A 168 13.61 -29.34 14.64
N ASP A 169 14.57 -29.10 13.75
CA ASP A 169 14.58 -29.10 12.26
C ASP A 169 13.34 -28.69 11.41
N ALA A 170 12.22 -28.27 11.99
CA ALA A 170 11.06 -27.78 11.28
C ALA A 170 11.34 -26.34 10.84
N VAL A 171 11.22 -26.09 9.54
CA VAL A 171 11.24 -24.75 8.95
C VAL A 171 9.95 -24.03 9.38
N VAL A 172 9.90 -23.59 10.64
CA VAL A 172 8.79 -22.80 11.18
C VAL A 172 8.99 -21.37 10.70
N SER A 173 8.27 -20.99 9.64
CA SER A 173 8.12 -19.59 9.29
C SER A 173 7.31 -18.90 10.38
N GLU A 174 7.71 -17.68 10.79
CA GLU A 174 6.89 -16.89 11.70
C GLU A 174 5.45 -16.76 11.16
N PRO A 175 4.42 -16.88 12.02
CA PRO A 175 3.04 -16.77 11.60
C PRO A 175 2.79 -15.37 11.04
N THR A 176 2.19 -15.30 9.85
CA THR A 176 1.93 -14.03 9.18
C THR A 176 0.74 -13.34 9.83
N SER A 177 0.89 -12.08 10.23
CA SER A 177 -0.25 -11.34 10.79
C SER A 177 -1.28 -11.01 9.69
N PRO A 178 -2.59 -11.04 10.01
CA PRO A 178 -3.66 -10.61 9.11
C PRO A 178 -3.40 -9.24 8.49
N LEU A 179 -2.93 -8.27 9.29
CA LEU A 179 -2.59 -6.92 8.82
C LEU A 179 -1.46 -6.95 7.78
N GLN A 180 -0.43 -7.80 8.00
CA GLN A 180 0.65 -7.96 7.04
C GLN A 180 0.15 -8.54 5.71
N VAL A 181 -0.76 -9.52 5.74
CA VAL A 181 -1.34 -10.10 4.50
C VAL A 181 -2.16 -9.04 3.74
N VAL A 182 -2.99 -8.26 4.44
CA VAL A 182 -3.75 -7.15 3.83
C VAL A 182 -2.82 -6.17 3.12
N VAL A 183 -1.71 -5.80 3.76
CA VAL A 183 -0.73 -4.85 3.20
C VAL A 183 0.03 -5.44 2.02
N GLN A 184 0.52 -6.67 2.13
CA GLN A 184 1.30 -7.32 1.07
C GLN A 184 0.49 -7.55 -0.20
N GLN A 185 -0.81 -7.85 -0.05
CA GLN A 185 -1.70 -8.10 -1.17
C GLN A 185 -2.47 -6.85 -1.65
N GLY A 186 -2.33 -5.72 -0.96
CA GLY A 186 -2.98 -4.46 -1.36
C GLY A 186 -4.51 -4.50 -1.29
N LYS A 187 -5.09 -5.20 -0.31
CA LYS A 187 -6.56 -5.35 -0.19
C LYS A 187 -7.22 -4.09 0.40
N LEU A 188 -7.54 -3.12 -0.46
CA LEU A 188 -8.09 -1.80 -0.07
C LEU A 188 -9.45 -1.90 0.65
N ASP A 189 -10.31 -2.85 0.25
CA ASP A 189 -11.63 -2.99 0.87
C ASP A 189 -11.54 -3.51 2.30
N LEU A 190 -10.52 -4.32 2.60
CA LEU A 190 -10.31 -4.92 3.91
C LEU A 190 -9.62 -3.95 4.88
N ILE A 191 -8.65 -3.15 4.42
CA ILE A 191 -7.93 -2.22 5.30
C ILE A 191 -8.87 -1.17 5.92
N MET A 192 -9.96 -0.84 5.24
CA MET A 192 -10.97 0.10 5.69
C MET A 192 -12.01 -0.51 6.65
N ASN A 193 -11.95 -1.82 6.91
CA ASN A 193 -12.82 -2.44 7.90
C ASN A 193 -12.55 -1.83 9.30
N PRO A 194 -13.60 -1.57 10.11
CA PRO A 194 -13.46 -0.90 11.41
C PRO A 194 -12.45 -1.60 12.35
N VAL A 195 -12.36 -2.94 12.27
CA VAL A 195 -11.44 -3.72 13.10
C VAL A 195 -9.98 -3.41 12.73
N PHE A 196 -9.65 -3.38 11.44
CA PHE A 196 -8.30 -3.01 10.98
C PHE A 196 -7.98 -1.55 11.24
N LEU A 197 -8.94 -0.64 11.02
CA LEU A 197 -8.76 0.78 11.35
C LEU A 197 -8.44 0.98 12.83
N LYS A 198 -9.11 0.24 13.72
CA LYS A 198 -8.85 0.29 15.17
C LYS A 198 -7.50 -0.31 15.52
N LEU A 199 -7.14 -1.46 14.94
CA LEU A 199 -5.82 -2.08 15.13
C LEU A 199 -4.69 -1.13 14.70
N ILE A 200 -4.82 -0.50 13.53
CA ILE A 200 -3.87 0.48 13.01
C ILE A 200 -3.81 1.70 13.94
N GLN A 201 -4.95 2.19 14.44
CA GLN A 201 -4.99 3.32 15.38
C GLN A 201 -4.24 3.00 16.68
N VAL A 202 -4.45 1.82 17.26
CA VAL A 202 -3.77 1.39 18.48
C VAL A 202 -2.26 1.29 18.25
N LYS A 203 -1.82 0.55 17.22
CA LYS A 203 -0.39 0.42 16.89
C LYS A 203 0.26 1.76 16.55
N TRP A 204 -0.47 2.64 15.87
CA TRP A 204 0.01 3.99 15.55
C TRP A 204 0.27 4.83 16.81
N ASN A 205 -0.62 4.77 17.80
CA ASN A 205 -0.48 5.51 19.04
C ASN A 205 0.60 4.94 19.96
N LEU A 206 0.77 3.62 19.99
CA LEU A 206 1.79 2.97 20.82
C LEU A 206 3.21 3.28 20.35
N TYR A 207 3.47 3.14 19.04
CA TYR A 207 4.82 3.26 18.52
C TYR A 207 4.91 3.80 17.09
N GLY A 208 3.89 3.60 16.25
CA GLY A 208 3.95 3.96 14.84
C GLY A 208 4.20 5.45 14.60
N ARG A 209 3.54 6.33 15.39
CA ARG A 209 3.67 7.78 15.27
C ARG A 209 5.08 8.27 15.59
N LEU A 210 5.67 7.80 16.68
CA LEU A 210 7.03 8.20 17.08
C LEU A 210 8.07 7.65 16.10
N GLY A 211 7.91 6.39 15.68
CA GLY A 211 8.76 5.79 14.65
C GLY A 211 8.71 6.56 13.33
N ALA A 212 7.52 6.90 12.85
CA ALA A 212 7.33 7.68 11.62
C ALA A 212 7.95 9.08 11.71
N TRP A 213 7.78 9.79 12.83
CA TRP A 213 8.41 11.10 13.05
C TRP A 213 9.93 11.01 13.08
N LEU A 214 10.50 10.01 13.76
CA LEU A 214 11.94 9.80 13.81
C LEU A 214 12.50 9.53 12.40
N LEU A 215 11.83 8.69 11.61
CA LEU A 215 12.19 8.41 10.22
C LEU A 215 12.14 9.68 9.35
N LEU A 216 11.09 10.49 9.50
CA LEU A 216 10.93 11.74 8.77
C LEU A 216 12.01 12.76 9.13
N ILE A 217 12.29 12.96 10.43
CA ILE A 217 13.30 13.90 10.91
C ILE A 217 14.70 13.47 10.43
N LEU A 218 15.04 12.19 10.52
CA LEU A 218 16.34 11.69 10.07
C LEU A 218 16.54 11.92 8.57
N ASN A 219 15.51 11.64 7.75
CA ASN A 219 15.56 11.88 6.31
C ASN A 219 15.55 13.37 5.95
N PHE A 220 14.87 14.20 6.72
CA PHE A 220 14.94 15.65 6.57
C PHE A 220 16.36 16.18 6.87
N LEU A 221 16.99 15.72 7.95
CA LEU A 221 18.37 16.06 8.29
C LEU A 221 19.36 15.58 7.22
N PHE A 222 19.16 14.39 6.67
CA PHE A 222 19.92 13.88 5.53
C PHE A 222 19.84 14.81 4.32
N ASN A 223 18.63 15.28 3.97
CA ASN A 223 18.43 16.23 2.88
C ASN A 223 19.16 17.56 3.14
N VAL A 224 19.03 18.11 4.35
CA VAL A 224 19.72 19.33 4.76
C VAL A 224 21.24 19.17 4.73
N SER A 225 21.77 17.99 5.08
CA SER A 225 23.21 17.71 5.00
C SER A 225 23.73 17.78 3.56
N TRP A 226 23.00 17.24 2.59
CA TRP A 226 23.44 17.29 1.18
C TRP A 226 23.20 18.64 0.53
N THR A 227 22.17 19.38 0.92
CA THR A 227 21.99 20.76 0.43
C THR A 227 23.10 21.66 0.93
N THR A 228 23.48 21.54 2.21
CA THR A 228 24.60 22.32 2.78
C THR A 228 25.92 21.96 2.09
N VAL A 229 26.17 20.68 1.79
CA VAL A 229 27.32 20.26 0.97
C VAL A 229 27.28 20.93 -0.40
N ALA A 230 26.18 20.85 -1.14
CA ALA A 230 26.09 21.42 -2.48
C ALA A 230 26.26 22.95 -2.51
N ILE A 231 25.64 23.66 -1.56
CA ILE A 231 25.83 25.11 -1.40
C ILE A 231 27.29 25.41 -1.07
N SER A 232 27.90 24.64 -0.17
CA SER A 232 29.32 24.82 0.17
C SER A 232 30.26 24.58 -1.02
N VAL A 233 29.90 23.70 -1.95
CA VAL A 233 30.66 23.41 -3.19
C VAL A 233 30.50 24.54 -4.22
N SER A 234 29.35 25.22 -4.24
CA SER A 234 29.09 26.34 -5.17
C SER A 234 29.85 27.63 -4.86
N VAL A 235 30.45 27.76 -3.67
CA VAL A 235 31.18 28.98 -3.29
C VAL A 235 32.44 29.12 -4.17
N THR A 236 32.45 30.14 -5.02
CA THR A 236 33.59 30.49 -5.87
C THR A 236 34.64 31.27 -5.08
N ARG A 237 35.91 30.89 -5.22
CA ARG A 237 37.08 31.62 -4.70
C ARG A 237 38.12 31.80 -5.79
N GLU A 238 38.94 32.84 -5.66
CA GLU A 238 40.02 33.20 -6.59
C GLU A 238 41.24 32.25 -6.49
N SER A 239 41.29 31.35 -5.50
CA SER A 239 42.38 30.39 -5.31
C SER A 239 42.29 29.19 -6.27
N ALA A 240 43.44 28.70 -6.74
CA ALA A 240 43.52 27.50 -7.59
C ALA A 240 43.06 26.22 -6.86
N ASP A 241 43.24 26.17 -5.55
CA ASP A 241 42.81 25.04 -4.71
C ASP A 241 41.36 25.20 -4.25
N ARG A 242 40.59 24.10 -4.37
CA ARG A 242 39.16 24.04 -3.98
C ARG A 242 38.92 24.02 -2.47
N TYR A 243 39.88 23.51 -1.71
CA TYR A 243 39.87 23.46 -0.25
C TYR A 243 41.16 24.05 0.30
N VAL A 244 41.04 25.10 1.12
CA VAL A 244 42.19 25.70 1.80
C VAL A 244 42.10 25.37 3.29
N LEU A 245 42.92 24.41 3.73
CA LEU A 245 43.05 24.07 5.15
C LEU A 245 43.99 25.09 5.84
N PRO A 246 43.68 25.57 7.06
CA PRO A 246 42.67 25.07 8.00
C PRO A 246 41.28 25.71 7.88
N GLN A 247 41.07 26.74 7.06
CA GLN A 247 39.82 27.53 7.06
C GLN A 247 38.59 26.72 6.63
N ASP A 248 38.77 25.75 5.73
CA ASP A 248 37.68 24.96 5.13
C ASP A 248 37.42 23.60 5.82
N TRP A 249 37.97 23.38 7.01
CA TRP A 249 37.83 22.10 7.74
C TRP A 249 36.37 21.67 7.95
N TRP A 250 35.47 22.63 8.17
CA TRP A 250 34.04 22.40 8.38
C TRP A 250 33.33 21.92 7.10
N ARG A 251 33.78 22.31 5.90
CA ARG A 251 33.22 21.83 4.62
C ARG A 251 33.53 20.35 4.43
N VAL A 252 34.77 19.97 4.74
CA VAL A 252 35.20 18.56 4.73
C VAL A 252 34.40 17.76 5.76
N LEU A 253 34.19 18.30 6.95
CA LEU A 253 33.34 17.67 7.97
C LEU A 253 31.90 17.46 7.48
N LEU A 254 31.28 18.46 6.84
CA LEU A 254 29.92 18.33 6.29
C LEU A 254 29.83 17.23 5.22
N VAL A 255 30.83 17.13 4.34
CA VAL A 255 30.91 16.06 3.34
C VAL A 255 31.03 14.70 4.02
N VAL A 256 31.91 14.57 5.02
CA VAL A 256 32.07 13.30 5.77
C VAL A 256 30.77 12.90 6.47
N VAL A 257 30.08 13.85 7.12
CA VAL A 257 28.78 13.59 7.75
C VAL A 257 27.74 13.16 6.72
N ALA A 258 27.64 13.87 5.59
CA ALA A 258 26.71 13.53 4.52
C ALA A 258 26.95 12.12 3.95
N LEU A 259 28.23 11.73 3.78
CA LEU A 259 28.62 10.40 3.32
C LEU A 259 28.36 9.30 4.35
N LEU A 260 28.54 9.59 5.65
CA LEU A 260 28.19 8.63 6.70
C LEU A 260 26.68 8.40 6.74
N LEU A 261 25.88 9.46 6.57
CA LEU A 261 24.43 9.34 6.49
C LEU A 261 23.97 8.61 5.21
N THR A 262 24.59 8.84 4.05
CA THR A 262 24.28 8.04 2.84
C THR A 262 24.61 6.58 3.05
N LEU A 263 25.76 6.28 3.66
CA LEU A 263 26.16 4.91 3.92
C LEU A 263 25.16 4.22 4.85
N GLN A 264 24.71 4.90 5.91
CA GLN A 264 23.69 4.37 6.81
C GLN A 264 22.35 4.09 6.09
N GLU A 265 21.89 5.01 5.25
CA GLU A 265 20.65 4.85 4.48
C GLU A 265 20.76 3.72 3.43
N VAL A 266 21.90 3.61 2.73
CA VAL A 266 22.16 2.51 1.79
C VAL A 266 22.23 1.16 2.51
N ILE A 267 22.90 1.08 3.66
CA ILE A 267 22.95 -0.15 4.47
C ILE A 267 21.53 -0.56 4.87
N LYS A 268 20.69 0.39 5.30
CA LYS A 268 19.31 0.12 5.68
C LYS A 268 18.47 -0.39 4.51
N GLU A 269 18.57 0.23 3.34
CA GLU A 269 17.85 -0.23 2.14
C GLU A 269 18.33 -1.63 1.70
N VAL A 270 19.64 -1.90 1.75
CA VAL A 270 20.18 -3.25 1.49
C VAL A 270 19.68 -4.27 2.51
N GLN A 271 19.62 -3.91 3.80
CA GLN A 271 19.06 -4.76 4.84
C GLN A 271 17.57 -5.07 4.58
N ASP A 272 16.79 -4.09 4.13
CA ASP A 272 15.37 -4.27 3.81
C ASP A 272 15.19 -5.18 2.58
N VAL A 273 16.04 -5.06 1.55
CA VAL A 273 16.09 -5.99 0.40
C VAL A 273 16.41 -7.42 0.85
N ILE A 274 17.46 -7.59 1.66
CA ILE A 274 17.87 -8.91 2.17
C ILE A 274 16.77 -9.51 3.05
N ARG A 275 16.14 -8.71 3.93
CA ARG A 275 15.05 -9.15 4.81
C ARG A 275 13.83 -9.56 4.00
N SER A 276 13.43 -8.80 2.99
CA SER A 276 12.32 -9.13 2.08
C SER A 276 12.58 -10.46 1.35
N ASN A 277 13.78 -10.64 0.78
CA ASN A 277 14.15 -11.88 0.08
C ASN A 277 14.30 -13.08 1.02
N ARG A 278 14.76 -12.88 2.27
CA ARG A 278 14.82 -13.94 3.28
C ARG A 278 13.41 -14.36 3.71
N LYS A 279 12.52 -13.40 4.00
CA LYS A 279 11.11 -13.68 4.35
C LYS A 279 10.41 -14.45 3.24
N LEU A 280 10.57 -14.04 1.97
CA LEU A 280 10.01 -14.76 0.82
C LEU A 280 10.53 -16.20 0.75
N ARG A 281 11.84 -16.42 0.86
CA ARG A 281 12.42 -17.77 0.78
C ARG A 281 11.97 -18.68 1.92
N LEU A 282 11.88 -18.15 3.13
CA LEU A 282 11.37 -18.91 4.28
C LEU A 282 9.90 -19.27 4.09
N TRP A 283 9.09 -18.31 3.66
CA TRP A 283 7.67 -18.54 3.38
C TRP A 283 7.48 -19.55 2.24
N GLN A 284 8.27 -19.47 1.16
CA GLN A 284 8.23 -20.44 0.05
C GLN A 284 8.57 -21.85 0.54
N ARG A 285 9.63 -22.01 1.33
CA ARG A 285 10.00 -23.32 1.90
C ARG A 285 8.91 -23.86 2.81
N TRP A 286 8.38 -23.02 3.70
CA TRP A 286 7.28 -23.40 4.59
C TRP A 286 6.05 -23.84 3.81
N ALA A 287 5.62 -23.04 2.81
CA ALA A 287 4.44 -23.35 2.00
C ALA A 287 4.64 -24.61 1.15
N GLU A 288 5.84 -24.80 0.58
CA GLU A 288 6.18 -26.02 -0.17
C GLU A 288 6.16 -27.27 0.71
N LEU A 289 6.76 -27.21 1.91
CA LEU A 289 6.75 -28.33 2.86
C LEU A 289 5.31 -28.69 3.25
N ARG A 290 4.50 -27.68 3.58
CA ARG A 290 3.10 -27.88 3.96
C ARG A 290 2.28 -28.54 2.85
N LEU A 291 2.48 -28.13 1.60
CA LEU A 291 1.82 -28.75 0.45
C LEU A 291 2.37 -30.15 0.18
N HIS A 292 3.65 -30.42 0.48
CA HIS A 292 4.23 -31.75 0.36
C HIS A 292 3.67 -32.73 1.40
N ASP A 293 3.47 -32.28 2.64
CA ASP A 293 2.81 -33.08 3.68
C ASP A 293 1.35 -33.40 3.28
N ASP A 294 0.64 -32.43 2.69
CA ASP A 294 -0.71 -32.67 2.15
C ASP A 294 -0.66 -33.67 0.98
N LEU A 295 0.37 -33.66 0.12
CA LEU A 295 0.56 -34.65 -0.94
C LEU A 295 0.75 -36.08 -0.39
N CYS A 296 1.42 -36.24 0.76
CA CYS A 296 1.65 -37.55 1.38
C CYS A 296 0.37 -38.20 1.91
N CYS A 297 -0.65 -37.40 2.24
CA CYS A 297 -1.90 -37.89 2.80
C CYS A 297 -3.00 -38.10 1.73
N LEU A 298 -2.72 -37.77 0.47
CA LEU A 298 -3.67 -37.89 -0.63
C LEU A 298 -4.15 -39.31 -0.88
N HIS A 299 -5.46 -39.42 -1.11
CA HIS A 299 -6.08 -40.68 -1.51
C HIS A 299 -5.78 -41.01 -2.99
N PRO A 300 -5.35 -42.25 -3.34
CA PRO A 300 -4.99 -42.62 -4.72
C PRO A 300 -6.11 -42.48 -5.76
N MET A 301 -7.38 -42.55 -5.33
CA MET A 301 -8.53 -42.42 -6.23
C MET A 301 -8.80 -40.99 -6.70
N TRP A 302 -8.14 -39.97 -6.15
CA TRP A 302 -8.39 -38.56 -6.48
C TRP A 302 -7.17 -37.89 -7.12
N PRO A 303 -6.83 -38.24 -8.37
CA PRO A 303 -5.66 -37.71 -9.06
C PRO A 303 -5.76 -36.22 -9.35
N GLN A 304 -6.98 -35.64 -9.45
CA GLN A 304 -7.14 -34.21 -9.69
C GLN A 304 -6.57 -33.37 -8.53
N GLU A 305 -6.71 -33.84 -7.30
CA GLU A 305 -6.21 -33.12 -6.12
C GLU A 305 -4.69 -33.05 -6.11
N LYS A 306 -4.03 -34.14 -6.52
CA LYS A 306 -2.58 -34.17 -6.72
C LYS A 306 -2.12 -33.14 -7.74
N VAL A 307 -2.81 -33.04 -8.88
CA VAL A 307 -2.49 -32.06 -9.93
C VAL A 307 -2.66 -30.63 -9.41
N PHE A 308 -3.75 -30.36 -8.69
CA PHE A 308 -4.01 -29.06 -8.08
C PHE A 308 -2.88 -28.64 -7.11
N ILE A 309 -2.48 -29.52 -6.19
CA ILE A 309 -1.42 -29.22 -5.22
C ILE A 309 -0.06 -29.01 -5.91
N LEU A 310 0.26 -29.81 -6.93
CA LEU A 310 1.50 -29.64 -7.70
C LEU A 310 1.55 -28.30 -8.45
N ASP A 311 0.41 -27.85 -9.00
CA ASP A 311 0.34 -26.54 -9.63
C ASP A 311 0.52 -25.40 -8.61
N GLN A 312 -0.09 -25.52 -7.42
CA GLN A 312 0.12 -24.57 -6.31
C GLN A 312 1.60 -24.45 -5.91
N ILE A 313 2.31 -25.58 -5.78
CA ILE A 313 3.76 -25.59 -5.51
C ILE A 313 4.53 -24.84 -6.61
N LYS A 314 4.16 -25.03 -7.88
CA LYS A 314 4.78 -24.32 -9.00
C LYS A 314 4.52 -22.82 -8.94
N GLN A 315 3.30 -22.40 -8.63
CA GLN A 315 2.95 -20.98 -8.48
C GLN A 315 3.74 -20.31 -7.33
N ILE A 316 3.86 -20.99 -6.18
CA ILE A 316 4.64 -20.53 -5.02
C ILE A 316 6.12 -20.29 -5.39
N ARG A 317 6.71 -21.19 -6.17
CA ARG A 317 8.10 -21.07 -6.65
C ARG A 317 8.31 -19.89 -7.59
N MET A 318 7.30 -19.49 -8.37
CA MET A 318 7.40 -18.38 -9.32
C MET A 318 7.24 -17.00 -8.68
N MET A 319 6.81 -16.92 -7.42
CA MET A 319 6.61 -15.64 -6.75
C MET A 319 7.91 -14.84 -6.57
N ARG A 320 7.82 -13.52 -6.79
CA ARG A 320 8.91 -12.55 -6.63
C ARG A 320 8.71 -11.69 -5.38
N GLY A 321 9.81 -11.13 -4.86
CA GLY A 321 9.82 -10.31 -3.65
C GLY A 321 8.97 -9.05 -3.75
N SER A 322 8.45 -8.59 -2.59
CA SER A 322 7.60 -7.40 -2.53
C SER A 322 8.37 -6.09 -2.68
N TYR A 323 9.67 -6.07 -2.36
CA TYR A 323 10.47 -4.84 -2.34
C TYR A 323 10.47 -4.08 -3.68
N SER A 324 10.61 -4.80 -4.80
CA SER A 324 10.68 -4.19 -6.14
C SER A 324 9.31 -3.77 -6.69
N ARG A 325 8.20 -4.06 -5.99
CA ARG A 325 6.86 -3.64 -6.41
C ARG A 325 6.56 -2.19 -6.03
N ASP A 326 7.24 -1.64 -5.02
CA ASP A 326 7.08 -0.24 -4.61
C ASP A 326 8.02 0.65 -5.46
N LEU A 327 7.45 1.50 -6.31
CA LEU A 327 8.18 2.40 -7.19
C LEU A 327 9.08 3.38 -6.43
N TRP A 328 8.73 3.73 -5.19
CA TRP A 328 9.55 4.62 -4.37
C TRP A 328 10.90 4.00 -3.99
N ASN A 329 10.97 2.68 -3.84
CA ASN A 329 12.25 2.00 -3.57
C ASN A 329 13.18 2.10 -4.78
N VAL A 330 12.64 1.98 -6.01
CA VAL A 330 13.42 2.21 -7.23
C VAL A 330 13.88 3.66 -7.33
N PHE A 331 13.00 4.60 -6.96
CA PHE A 331 13.33 6.03 -6.91
C PHE A 331 14.48 6.33 -5.94
N ASP A 332 14.53 5.69 -4.76
CA ASP A 332 15.64 5.86 -3.81
C ASP A 332 16.98 5.46 -4.40
N TRP A 333 17.05 4.30 -5.07
CA TRP A 333 18.26 3.84 -5.74
C TRP A 333 18.70 4.78 -6.86
N LEU A 334 17.76 5.38 -7.58
CA LEU A 334 18.06 6.42 -8.56
C LEU A 334 18.68 7.66 -7.89
N VAL A 335 18.13 8.13 -6.77
CA VAL A 335 18.67 9.27 -6.01
C VAL A 335 20.08 8.98 -5.49
N TYR A 336 20.31 7.80 -4.90
CA TYR A 336 21.63 7.42 -4.42
C TYR A 336 22.65 7.31 -5.54
N SER A 337 22.26 6.76 -6.69
CA SER A 337 23.13 6.69 -7.87
C SER A 337 23.51 8.08 -8.37
N LEU A 338 22.55 9.00 -8.38
CA LEU A 338 22.76 10.39 -8.80
C LEU A 338 23.64 11.17 -7.81
N LEU A 339 23.47 10.96 -6.50
CA LEU A 339 24.34 11.52 -5.45
C LEU A 339 25.76 10.95 -5.56
N ALA A 340 25.91 9.65 -5.78
CA ALA A 340 27.21 9.00 -5.97
C ALA A 340 27.92 9.53 -7.20
N ALA A 341 27.20 9.73 -8.32
CA ALA A 341 27.75 10.35 -9.52
C ALA A 341 28.18 11.81 -9.28
N SER A 342 27.34 12.61 -8.62
CA SER A 342 27.65 14.01 -8.29
C SER A 342 28.90 14.11 -7.39
N PHE A 343 28.98 13.25 -6.38
CA PHE A 343 30.13 13.17 -5.49
C PHE A 343 31.39 12.69 -6.23
N SER A 344 31.29 11.70 -7.11
CA SER A 344 32.44 11.20 -7.87
C SER A 344 33.02 12.26 -8.80
N VAL A 345 32.16 13.03 -9.48
CA VAL A 345 32.60 14.15 -10.34
C VAL A 345 33.22 15.28 -9.50
N HIS A 346 32.68 15.55 -8.31
CA HIS A 346 33.28 16.52 -7.38
C HIS A 346 34.66 16.09 -6.91
N VAL A 347 34.82 14.82 -6.52
CA VAL A 347 36.14 14.28 -6.13
C VAL A 347 37.13 14.39 -7.29
N ALA A 348 36.70 14.14 -8.52
CA ALA A 348 37.54 14.34 -9.70
C ALA A 348 37.95 15.81 -9.89
N ASP A 349 37.05 16.79 -9.71
CA ASP A 349 37.38 18.22 -9.75
C ASP A 349 38.35 18.63 -8.63
N VAL A 350 38.27 18.00 -7.46
CA VAL A 350 39.17 18.28 -6.34
C VAL A 350 40.58 17.73 -6.61
N LEU A 351 40.68 16.55 -7.22
CA LEU A 351 41.96 15.93 -7.58
C LEU A 351 42.62 16.58 -8.81
N GLN A 352 41.80 17.02 -9.75
CA GLN A 352 42.22 17.66 -11.00
C GLN A 352 41.35 18.90 -11.25
N PRO A 353 41.74 20.07 -10.71
CA PRO A 353 40.96 21.30 -10.87
C PRO A 353 40.75 21.64 -12.34
N CYS A 354 39.50 21.55 -12.80
CA CYS A 354 39.11 21.86 -14.17
C CYS A 354 37.80 22.63 -14.18
N THR A 355 37.73 23.74 -14.91
CA THR A 355 36.52 24.57 -14.99
C THR A 355 35.31 23.79 -15.51
N SER A 356 35.52 22.93 -16.51
CA SER A 356 34.47 22.05 -17.04
C SER A 356 33.96 21.05 -16.00
N LEU A 357 34.85 20.36 -15.27
CA LEU A 357 34.46 19.40 -14.22
C LEU A 357 33.68 20.08 -13.09
N HIS A 358 34.10 21.28 -12.70
CA HIS A 358 33.39 22.08 -11.71
C HIS A 358 31.98 22.44 -12.15
N THR A 359 31.81 22.96 -13.37
CA THR A 359 30.47 23.28 -13.89
C THR A 359 29.59 22.04 -14.02
N CYS A 360 30.16 20.90 -14.42
CA CYS A 360 29.47 19.61 -14.44
C CYS A 360 29.06 19.16 -13.02
N SER A 361 29.94 19.27 -12.03
CA SER A 361 29.65 18.95 -10.64
C SER A 361 28.49 19.78 -10.10
N LEU A 362 28.52 21.10 -10.31
CA LEU A 362 27.45 22.00 -9.86
C LEU A 362 26.10 21.69 -10.53
N ARG A 363 26.10 21.41 -11.84
CA ARG A 363 24.89 21.01 -12.59
C ARG A 363 24.31 19.68 -12.07
N LEU A 364 25.17 18.71 -11.77
CA LEU A 364 24.74 17.42 -11.23
C LEU A 364 24.19 17.58 -9.80
N PHE A 365 24.84 18.37 -8.95
CA PHE A 365 24.31 18.68 -7.61
C PHE A 365 22.98 19.42 -7.66
N SER A 366 22.81 20.39 -8.57
CA SER A 366 21.54 21.12 -8.69
C SER A 366 20.37 20.21 -9.06
N ILE A 367 20.59 19.24 -9.97
CA ILE A 367 19.57 18.25 -10.31
C ILE A 367 19.36 17.29 -9.13
N SER A 368 20.44 16.81 -8.51
CA SER A 368 20.36 15.83 -7.43
C SER A 368 19.58 16.31 -6.21
N ILE A 369 19.73 17.57 -5.83
CA ILE A 369 19.00 18.15 -4.69
C ILE A 369 17.49 18.14 -4.94
N ILE A 370 17.04 18.42 -6.16
CA ILE A 370 15.61 18.40 -6.50
C ILE A 370 15.02 17.01 -6.26
N PHE A 371 15.68 15.98 -6.81
CA PHE A 371 15.27 14.59 -6.62
C PHE A 371 15.35 14.14 -5.15
N LEU A 372 16.35 14.63 -4.42
CA LEU A 372 16.53 14.36 -2.99
C LEU A 372 15.38 14.94 -2.13
N TRP A 373 14.90 16.15 -2.43
CA TRP A 373 13.73 16.70 -1.73
C TRP A 373 12.43 16.01 -2.11
N LEU A 374 12.25 15.65 -3.39
CA LEU A 374 11.10 14.85 -3.82
C LEU A 374 11.02 13.49 -3.12
N ARG A 375 12.19 12.88 -2.82
CA ARG A 375 12.28 11.62 -2.07
C ARG A 375 11.61 11.69 -0.68
N LEU A 376 11.57 12.87 -0.04
CA LEU A 376 10.96 13.05 1.28
C LEU A 376 9.49 12.63 1.31
N MET A 377 8.80 12.71 0.17
CA MET A 377 7.40 12.26 0.02
C MET A 377 7.20 10.79 0.39
N LYS A 378 8.21 9.92 0.19
CA LYS A 378 8.17 8.50 0.63
C LYS A 378 7.91 8.38 2.14
N HIS A 379 8.44 9.29 2.96
CA HIS A 379 8.28 9.24 4.42
C HIS A 379 7.01 9.96 4.89
N VAL A 380 6.54 10.96 4.13
CA VAL A 380 5.33 11.71 4.43
C VAL A 380 4.05 10.91 4.11
N ARG A 381 4.12 9.92 3.20
CA ARG A 381 2.96 9.13 2.75
C ARG A 381 2.23 8.35 3.85
N ALA A 382 2.90 8.10 4.97
CA ALA A 382 2.31 7.38 6.12
C ALA A 382 1.37 8.24 6.96
N PHE A 383 1.43 9.57 6.82
CA PHE A 383 0.56 10.48 7.57
C PHE A 383 -0.78 10.65 6.86
N ARG A 384 -1.88 10.42 7.55
CA ARG A 384 -3.25 10.42 6.98
C ARG A 384 -3.64 11.70 6.23
N LEU A 385 -3.10 12.85 6.64
CA LEU A 385 -3.35 14.14 5.99
C LEU A 385 -2.73 14.24 4.60
N MET A 386 -1.53 13.67 4.41
CA MET A 386 -0.73 13.85 3.19
C MET A 386 -0.69 12.59 2.30
N GLY A 387 -0.91 11.42 2.88
CA GLY A 387 -0.93 10.13 2.17
C GLY A 387 -1.80 10.12 0.91
N PRO A 388 -3.07 10.57 0.97
CA PRO A 388 -3.95 10.59 -0.21
C PRO A 388 -3.37 11.39 -1.37
N PHE A 389 -2.81 12.58 -1.08
CA PHE A 389 -2.22 13.46 -2.10
C PHE A 389 -0.97 12.84 -2.74
N ILE A 390 -0.11 12.19 -1.96
CA ILE A 390 1.12 11.57 -2.47
C ILE A 390 0.81 10.37 -3.36
N VAL A 391 -0.17 9.55 -2.96
CA VAL A 391 -0.65 8.42 -3.79
C VAL A 391 -1.22 8.94 -5.11
N MET A 392 -2.00 10.02 -5.04
CA MET A 392 -2.58 10.64 -6.22
C MET A 392 -1.53 11.20 -7.19
N LEU A 393 -0.47 11.82 -6.68
CA LEU A 393 0.64 12.33 -7.51
C LEU A 393 1.29 11.21 -8.33
N GLY A 394 1.41 10.00 -7.77
CA GLY A 394 1.95 8.84 -8.50
C GLY A 394 1.10 8.44 -9.70
N ASN A 395 -0.23 8.43 -9.55
CA ASN A 395 -1.16 8.10 -10.63
C ASN A 395 -1.20 9.21 -11.70
N ILE A 396 -1.19 10.47 -11.25
CA ILE A 396 -1.12 11.65 -12.13
C ILE A 396 0.12 11.60 -13.03
N MET A 397 1.26 11.11 -12.52
CA MET A 397 2.48 11.00 -13.33
C MET A 397 2.29 10.14 -14.59
N GLY A 398 1.44 9.10 -14.52
CA GLY A 398 1.08 8.30 -15.68
C GLY A 398 0.30 9.09 -16.73
N ASP A 399 -0.68 9.88 -16.31
CA ASP A 399 -1.45 10.73 -17.22
C ASP A 399 -0.62 11.87 -17.80
N VAL A 400 0.31 12.42 -17.01
CA VAL A 400 1.29 13.40 -17.49
C VAL A 400 2.17 12.79 -18.58
N MET A 401 2.59 11.52 -18.46
CA MET A 401 3.34 10.85 -19.54
C MET A 401 2.50 10.65 -20.80
N CYS A 402 1.21 10.28 -20.67
CA CYS A 402 0.28 10.21 -21.79
C CYS A 402 0.09 11.57 -22.46
N PHE A 403 -0.04 12.63 -21.66
CA PHE A 403 -0.10 14.00 -22.12
C PHE A 403 1.19 14.40 -22.85
N LEU A 404 2.37 14.10 -22.28
CA LEU A 404 3.66 14.41 -22.89
C LEU A 404 3.84 13.72 -24.24
N PHE A 405 3.32 12.51 -24.42
CA PHE A 405 3.30 11.82 -25.71
C PHE A 405 2.46 12.58 -26.75
N LEU A 406 1.22 12.95 -26.41
CA LEU A 406 0.37 13.73 -27.31
C LEU A 406 0.93 15.13 -27.58
N TYR A 407 1.52 15.75 -26.57
CA TYR A 407 2.21 17.03 -26.68
C TYR A 407 3.40 16.93 -27.63
N ALA A 408 4.21 15.87 -27.54
CA ALA A 408 5.36 15.67 -28.41
C ALA A 408 4.97 15.54 -29.90
N GLU A 409 3.83 14.89 -30.20
CA GLU A 409 3.32 14.74 -31.57
C GLU A 409 2.98 16.08 -32.24
N ILE A 410 2.56 17.08 -31.45
CA ILE A 410 2.34 18.45 -31.93
C ILE A 410 3.64 19.26 -31.87
N PHE A 411 4.38 19.14 -30.77
CA PHE A 411 5.55 19.96 -30.49
C PHE A 411 6.70 19.73 -31.49
N ILE A 412 6.99 18.48 -31.86
CA ILE A 412 8.13 18.14 -32.74
C ILE A 412 7.94 18.72 -34.15
N PRO A 413 6.80 18.53 -34.85
CA PRO A 413 6.58 19.13 -36.17
C PRO A 413 6.66 20.65 -36.15
N TYR A 414 6.06 21.30 -35.13
CA TYR A 414 6.13 22.75 -35.00
C TYR A 414 7.55 23.24 -34.72
N ALA A 415 8.31 22.56 -33.86
CA ALA A 415 9.73 22.88 -33.64
C ALA A 415 10.54 22.83 -34.94
N CYS A 416 10.29 21.83 -35.79
CA CYS A 416 10.88 21.76 -37.13
C CYS A 416 10.44 22.94 -38.01
N SER A 417 9.14 23.27 -38.05
CA SER A 417 8.63 24.40 -38.85
C SER A 417 9.19 25.75 -38.41
N PHE A 418 9.26 26.01 -37.09
CA PHE A 418 9.88 27.23 -36.55
C PHE A 418 11.38 27.28 -36.86
N TRP A 419 12.09 26.15 -36.79
CA TRP A 419 13.50 26.08 -37.17
C TRP A 419 13.72 26.36 -38.67
N ILE A 420 12.84 25.88 -39.54
CA ILE A 420 12.95 26.10 -41.00
C ILE A 420 12.82 27.59 -41.36
N ILE A 421 11.95 28.34 -40.70
CA ILE A 421 11.68 29.75 -41.04
C ILE A 421 12.59 30.72 -40.27
N PHE A 422 12.79 30.48 -38.97
CA PHE A 422 13.44 31.42 -38.04
C PHE A 422 14.78 30.91 -37.48
N GLY A 423 15.13 29.65 -37.71
CA GLY A 423 16.32 29.02 -37.15
C GLY A 423 17.63 29.63 -37.65
N GLY A 424 18.59 29.82 -36.73
CA GLY A 424 19.92 30.33 -37.05
C GLY A 424 19.97 31.81 -37.45
N SER A 425 18.85 32.54 -37.35
CA SER A 425 18.82 33.98 -37.61
C SER A 425 19.31 34.78 -36.41
N THR A 426 20.06 35.85 -36.66
CA THR A 426 20.44 36.83 -35.64
C THR A 426 19.30 37.79 -35.28
N SER A 427 18.25 37.88 -36.12
CA SER A 427 17.10 38.75 -35.89
C SER A 427 16.21 38.28 -34.74
N VAL A 428 16.18 36.98 -34.46
CA VAL A 428 15.39 36.39 -33.36
C VAL A 428 16.38 35.69 -32.41
N PRO A 429 16.88 36.37 -31.36
CA PRO A 429 17.88 35.83 -30.44
C PRO A 429 17.49 34.48 -29.83
N SER A 430 16.21 34.30 -29.51
CA SER A 430 15.69 33.05 -28.95
C SER A 430 15.80 31.83 -29.90
N MET A 431 15.92 32.02 -31.21
CA MET A 431 15.93 30.94 -32.21
C MET A 431 17.29 30.71 -32.88
N GLN A 432 18.37 31.26 -32.31
CA GLN A 432 19.73 31.08 -32.84
C GLN A 432 20.24 29.63 -32.76
N SER A 433 19.83 28.88 -31.74
CA SER A 433 20.26 27.50 -31.51
C SER A 433 19.07 26.57 -31.32
N VAL A 434 19.24 25.28 -31.61
CA VAL A 434 18.16 24.29 -31.41
C VAL A 434 17.66 24.27 -29.95
N PRO A 435 18.53 24.24 -28.91
CA PRO A 435 18.05 24.25 -27.52
C PRO A 435 17.30 25.54 -27.14
N SER A 436 17.76 26.70 -27.62
CA SER A 436 17.08 27.98 -27.34
C SER A 436 15.73 28.05 -28.04
N LEU A 437 15.62 27.55 -29.28
CA LEU A 437 14.35 27.45 -30.00
C LEU A 437 13.37 26.54 -29.27
N LEU A 438 13.79 25.33 -28.87
CA LEU A 438 12.93 24.39 -28.15
C LEU A 438 12.43 24.99 -26.83
N TYR A 439 13.31 25.68 -26.09
CA TYR A 439 12.93 26.39 -24.87
C TYR A 439 11.95 27.55 -25.15
N SER A 440 12.18 28.33 -26.21
CA SER A 440 11.28 29.40 -26.61
C SER A 440 9.91 28.88 -27.04
N LEU A 441 9.86 27.77 -27.77
CA LEU A 441 8.61 27.14 -28.18
C LEU A 441 7.82 26.62 -26.97
N TYR A 442 8.51 26.03 -25.99
CA TYR A 442 7.89 25.66 -24.72
C TYR A 442 7.32 26.89 -23.98
N ARG A 443 8.05 28.01 -23.92
CA ARG A 443 7.56 29.27 -23.34
C ARG A 443 6.28 29.78 -24.02
N ILE A 444 6.21 29.68 -25.35
CA ILE A 444 4.99 30.04 -26.11
C ILE A 444 3.79 29.21 -25.63
N THR A 445 3.97 27.91 -25.31
CA THR A 445 2.85 27.08 -24.80
C THR A 445 2.31 27.51 -23.43
N LEU A 446 3.13 28.17 -22.61
CA LEU A 446 2.72 28.75 -21.33
C LEU A 446 2.19 30.19 -21.46
N VAL A 447 2.08 30.71 -22.69
CA VAL A 447 1.69 32.10 -22.97
C VAL A 447 2.60 33.10 -22.26
N ASP A 448 3.90 32.78 -22.21
CA ASP A 448 4.94 33.66 -21.67
C ASP A 448 5.46 34.60 -22.79
N GLU A 449 6.21 35.65 -22.43
CA GLU A 449 6.71 36.64 -23.40
C GLU A 449 7.60 36.00 -24.48
N TYR A 450 7.15 36.09 -25.74
CA TYR A 450 7.89 35.65 -26.91
C TYR A 450 8.12 36.80 -27.89
N GLU A 451 9.23 36.75 -28.64
CA GLU A 451 9.72 37.80 -29.54
C GLU A 451 8.89 37.89 -30.84
N PHE A 452 7.57 38.06 -30.73
CA PHE A 452 6.65 38.07 -31.87
C PHE A 452 6.95 39.18 -32.88
N SER A 453 7.32 40.37 -32.39
CA SER A 453 7.68 41.51 -33.22
C SER A 453 8.88 41.20 -34.11
N GLU A 454 9.88 40.50 -33.58
CA GLU A 454 11.09 40.12 -34.32
C GLU A 454 10.80 39.00 -35.34
N MET A 455 9.91 38.06 -35.00
CA MET A 455 9.43 37.06 -35.94
C MET A 455 8.62 37.67 -37.09
N MET A 456 7.75 38.64 -36.80
CA MET A 456 6.99 39.37 -37.82
C MET A 456 7.87 40.20 -38.75
N GLN A 457 8.96 40.79 -38.23
CA GLN A 457 9.94 41.49 -39.07
C GLN A 457 10.66 40.53 -40.03
N ARG A 458 10.78 39.25 -39.67
CA ARG A 458 11.45 38.23 -40.48
C ARG A 458 10.54 37.64 -41.56
N ASP A 459 9.33 37.26 -41.18
CA ASP A 459 8.32 36.72 -42.09
C ASP A 459 6.93 37.13 -41.60
N ASP A 460 6.30 38.05 -42.32
CA ASP A 460 5.02 38.67 -41.97
C ASP A 460 3.83 37.73 -42.15
N ILE A 461 3.99 36.63 -42.90
CA ILE A 461 2.92 35.66 -43.19
C ILE A 461 3.05 34.43 -42.29
N MET A 462 4.24 33.84 -42.21
CA MET A 462 4.47 32.63 -41.44
C MET A 462 4.50 32.89 -39.93
N ALA A 463 4.95 34.06 -39.46
CA ALA A 463 4.95 34.39 -38.03
C ALA A 463 3.55 34.32 -37.39
N PRO A 464 2.51 35.02 -37.90
CA PRO A 464 1.16 34.91 -37.34
C PRO A 464 0.54 33.52 -37.57
N LEU A 465 0.83 32.86 -38.69
CA LEU A 465 0.29 31.53 -39.00
C LEU A 465 0.83 30.46 -38.03
N LEU A 466 2.15 30.39 -37.84
CA LEU A 466 2.78 29.40 -36.98
C LEU A 466 2.49 29.69 -35.51
N CYS A 467 2.61 30.94 -35.05
CA CYS A 467 2.32 31.29 -33.66
C CYS A 467 0.83 31.11 -33.34
N GLY A 468 -0.07 31.56 -34.21
CA GLY A 468 -1.52 31.45 -34.02
C GLY A 468 -2.00 30.00 -34.03
N SER A 469 -1.57 29.20 -35.01
CA SER A 469 -1.97 27.78 -35.07
C SER A 469 -1.36 26.95 -33.94
N PHE A 470 -0.11 27.22 -33.54
CA PHE A 470 0.53 26.54 -32.41
C PHE A 470 -0.14 26.90 -31.07
N LEU A 471 -0.49 28.17 -30.84
CA LEU A 471 -1.23 28.59 -29.64
C LEU A 471 -2.64 27.99 -29.59
N ALA A 472 -3.32 27.92 -30.75
CA ALA A 472 -4.63 27.27 -30.82
C ALA A 472 -4.53 25.76 -30.51
N ALA A 473 -3.58 25.05 -31.11
CA ALA A 473 -3.37 23.62 -30.88
C ALA A 473 -2.91 23.33 -29.43
N SER A 474 -1.97 24.12 -28.92
CA SER A 474 -1.43 23.96 -27.56
C SER A 474 -2.43 24.36 -26.48
N SER A 475 -3.30 25.36 -26.68
CA SER A 475 -4.35 25.69 -25.69
C SER A 475 -5.39 24.58 -25.56
N ILE A 476 -5.82 23.98 -26.68
CA ILE A 476 -6.75 22.84 -26.68
C ILE A 476 -6.13 21.65 -25.94
N LEU A 477 -4.85 21.37 -26.18
CA LEU A 477 -4.16 20.22 -25.59
C LEU A 477 -3.74 20.46 -24.13
N CYS A 478 -3.09 21.58 -23.83
CA CYS A 478 -2.44 21.86 -22.54
C CYS A 478 -3.40 22.32 -21.46
N VAL A 479 -4.48 23.03 -21.80
CA VAL A 479 -5.45 23.50 -20.79
C VAL A 479 -6.62 22.54 -20.72
N ASN A 480 -7.29 22.27 -21.85
CA ASN A 480 -8.56 21.55 -21.79
C ASN A 480 -8.38 20.04 -21.62
N LEU A 481 -7.45 19.41 -22.34
CA LEU A 481 -7.23 17.97 -22.23
C LEU A 481 -6.50 17.59 -20.95
N LEU A 482 -5.44 18.32 -20.57
CA LEU A 482 -4.71 18.04 -19.33
C LEU A 482 -5.59 18.22 -18.08
N ILE A 483 -6.38 19.30 -18.00
CA ILE A 483 -7.30 19.50 -16.87
C ILE A 483 -8.37 18.40 -16.83
N ALA A 484 -8.90 17.98 -17.98
CA ALA A 484 -9.86 16.88 -18.04
C ALA A 484 -9.25 15.56 -17.54
N LEU A 485 -8.04 15.21 -17.99
CA LEU A 485 -7.32 14.01 -17.53
C LEU A 485 -7.01 14.08 -16.03
N LEU A 486 -6.52 15.22 -15.53
CA LEU A 486 -6.23 15.40 -14.11
C LEU A 486 -7.50 15.33 -13.25
N THR A 487 -8.62 15.87 -13.73
CA THR A 487 -9.90 15.85 -12.99
C THR A 487 -10.47 14.44 -12.91
N ASP A 488 -10.46 13.68 -14.02
CA ASP A 488 -10.90 12.29 -14.04
C ASP A 488 -10.04 11.42 -13.13
N THR A 489 -8.71 11.59 -13.20
CA THR A 489 -7.78 10.86 -12.32
C THR A 489 -7.95 11.26 -10.87
N PHE A 490 -8.17 12.55 -10.57
CA PHE A 490 -8.49 13.00 -9.22
C PHE A 490 -9.71 12.25 -8.69
N GLN A 491 -10.81 12.19 -9.44
CA GLN A 491 -12.04 11.51 -9.01
C GLN A 491 -11.82 10.00 -8.81
N ARG A 492 -11.25 9.30 -9.80
CA ARG A 492 -10.98 7.84 -9.71
C ARG A 492 -10.07 7.48 -8.54
N VAL A 493 -9.08 8.34 -8.26
CA VAL A 493 -8.09 8.06 -7.22
C VAL A 493 -8.60 8.51 -5.86
N HIS A 494 -9.42 9.56 -5.76
CA HIS A 494 -9.90 10.07 -4.48
C HIS A 494 -10.64 9.01 -3.67
N ASP A 495 -11.53 8.25 -4.31
CA ASP A 495 -12.31 7.19 -3.65
C ASP A 495 -11.40 6.11 -3.02
N ASN A 496 -10.29 5.77 -3.68
CA ASN A 496 -9.31 4.81 -3.19
C ASN A 496 -8.16 5.45 -2.39
N SER A 497 -8.04 6.77 -2.40
CA SER A 497 -6.88 7.50 -1.85
C SER A 497 -6.80 7.38 -0.34
N GLN A 498 -7.96 7.38 0.34
CA GLN A 498 -8.03 7.18 1.78
C GLN A 498 -7.60 5.75 2.15
N ALA A 499 -8.12 4.74 1.45
CA ALA A 499 -7.74 3.34 1.67
C ALA A 499 -6.25 3.13 1.40
N ASN A 500 -5.71 3.71 0.32
CA ASN A 500 -4.29 3.68 0.02
C ASN A 500 -3.45 4.40 1.09
N ALA A 501 -3.91 5.52 1.64
CA ALA A 501 -3.21 6.23 2.71
C ALA A 501 -3.17 5.41 4.01
N VAL A 502 -4.29 4.78 4.38
CA VAL A 502 -4.34 3.85 5.52
C VAL A 502 -3.43 2.64 5.26
N MET A 503 -3.38 2.14 4.03
CA MET A 503 -2.48 1.06 3.61
C MET A 503 -1.01 1.45 3.80
N GLN A 504 -0.63 2.66 3.39
CA GLN A 504 0.72 3.18 3.59
C GLN A 504 1.05 3.40 5.07
N GLN A 505 0.09 3.88 5.86
CA GLN A 505 0.23 3.99 7.31
C GLN A 505 0.50 2.63 7.94
N ALA A 506 -0.29 1.60 7.57
CA ALA A 506 -0.09 0.22 8.04
C ALA A 506 1.27 -0.34 7.61
N SER A 507 1.71 -0.07 6.38
CA SER A 507 3.02 -0.47 5.88
C SER A 507 4.16 0.12 6.74
N VAL A 508 4.09 1.41 7.08
CA VAL A 508 5.09 2.03 7.96
C VAL A 508 5.02 1.49 9.38
N ILE A 509 3.84 1.20 9.91
CA ILE A 509 3.71 0.53 11.21
C ILE A 509 4.44 -0.82 11.20
N LEU A 510 4.23 -1.64 10.16
CA LEU A 510 4.90 -2.94 10.02
C LEU A 510 6.40 -2.80 9.84
N GLN A 511 6.88 -1.80 9.08
CA GLN A 511 8.32 -1.52 8.94
C GLN A 511 8.95 -1.10 10.28
N VAL A 512 8.26 -0.23 11.03
CA VAL A 512 8.70 0.17 12.37
C VAL A 512 8.72 -1.05 13.29
N GLU A 513 7.66 -1.88 13.28
CA GLU A 513 7.57 -3.12 14.06
C GLU A 513 8.72 -4.10 13.75
N ASP A 514 9.05 -4.30 12.48
CA ASP A 514 10.17 -5.14 12.04
C ASP A 514 11.54 -4.60 12.49
N SER A 515 11.67 -3.28 12.67
CA SER A 515 12.91 -2.62 13.09
C SER A 515 13.08 -2.54 14.62
N MET A 516 12.07 -2.93 15.40
CA MET A 516 12.11 -2.80 16.85
C MET A 516 12.96 -3.89 17.53
N PRO A 517 13.59 -3.56 18.67
CA PRO A 517 14.18 -4.58 19.52
C PRO A 517 13.10 -5.51 20.08
N ILE A 518 13.45 -6.80 20.19
CA ILE A 518 12.54 -7.90 20.56
C ILE A 518 11.80 -7.64 21.88
N LEU A 519 12.49 -7.09 22.88
CA LEU A 519 11.92 -6.76 24.20
C LEU A 519 10.77 -5.75 24.12
N ARG A 520 10.93 -4.69 23.30
CA ARG A 520 9.88 -3.68 23.14
C ARG A 520 8.68 -4.26 22.41
N ARG A 521 8.94 -5.05 21.37
CA ARG A 521 7.89 -5.79 20.65
C ARG A 521 7.11 -6.73 21.56
N PHE A 522 7.78 -7.38 22.52
CA PHE A 522 7.12 -8.24 23.51
C PHE A 522 6.17 -7.44 24.41
N TYR A 523 6.61 -6.32 24.99
CA TYR A 523 5.74 -5.47 25.82
C TYR A 523 4.53 -4.93 25.05
N ASP A 524 4.74 -4.48 23.82
CA ASP A 524 3.66 -3.95 22.99
C ASP A 524 2.65 -5.04 22.60
N ASN A 525 3.12 -6.26 22.30
CA ASN A 525 2.23 -7.41 22.08
C ASN A 525 1.47 -7.79 23.35
N GLN A 526 2.14 -7.77 24.51
CA GLN A 526 1.50 -8.03 25.78
C GLN A 526 0.42 -6.99 26.09
N PHE A 527 0.67 -5.72 25.79
CA PHE A 527 -0.32 -4.65 25.89
C PHE A 527 -1.56 -4.95 25.02
N ILE A 528 -1.38 -5.32 23.75
CA ILE A 528 -2.50 -5.68 22.87
C ILE A 528 -3.28 -6.88 23.42
N SER A 529 -2.59 -7.91 23.89
CA SER A 529 -3.23 -9.12 24.43
C SER A 529 -4.05 -8.87 25.70
N THR A 530 -3.63 -7.91 26.54
CA THR A 530 -4.23 -7.67 27.86
C THR A 530 -5.24 -6.52 27.87
N GLN A 531 -4.98 -5.46 27.11
CA GLN A 531 -5.76 -4.21 27.13
C GLN A 531 -6.71 -4.09 25.92
N CYS A 532 -6.52 -4.88 24.87
CA CYS A 532 -7.37 -4.85 23.66
C CYS A 532 -8.25 -6.10 23.51
N ALA A 533 -8.73 -6.63 24.63
CA ALA A 533 -9.48 -7.89 24.72
C ALA A 533 -10.59 -7.87 25.82
N PRO A 534 -11.68 -7.09 25.67
CA PRO A 534 -12.01 -6.22 24.54
C PRO A 534 -11.57 -4.76 24.75
N LEU A 535 -11.26 -4.07 23.64
CA LEU A 535 -11.12 -2.61 23.64
C LEU A 535 -12.51 -1.98 23.48
N ALA A 536 -12.99 -1.29 24.51
CA ALA A 536 -14.25 -0.54 24.45
C ALA A 536 -14.03 0.86 23.84
N ASP A 537 -14.95 1.28 22.97
CA ASP A 537 -15.00 2.62 22.40
C ASP A 537 -16.45 3.09 22.32
N ALA A 538 -16.69 4.40 22.41
CA ALA A 538 -18.03 4.96 22.23
C ALA A 538 -18.40 4.93 20.73
N THR A 539 -19.67 4.72 20.40
CA THR A 539 -20.12 4.87 19.01
C THR A 539 -20.17 6.35 18.61
N ALA A 540 -19.97 6.66 17.32
CA ALA A 540 -19.98 8.05 16.83
C ALA A 540 -21.31 8.79 17.14
N ASP A 541 -22.44 8.07 17.16
CA ASP A 541 -23.75 8.61 17.55
C ASP A 541 -23.81 9.05 19.02
N ALA A 542 -22.97 8.44 19.88
CA ALA A 542 -22.84 8.85 21.29
C ALA A 542 -22.07 10.17 21.43
N THR A 543 -21.05 10.42 20.59
CA THR A 543 -20.31 11.70 20.61
C THR A 543 -21.17 12.90 20.17
N ALA A 544 -22.08 12.69 19.21
CA ALA A 544 -23.04 13.70 18.78
C ALA A 544 -24.12 14.04 19.83
N THR A 545 -24.33 13.17 20.82
CA THR A 545 -25.34 13.34 21.88
C THR A 545 -24.75 13.62 23.27
N SER A 546 -23.43 13.84 23.37
CA SER A 546 -22.87 14.34 24.63
C SER A 546 -23.36 15.79 24.85
N PRO A 547 -23.94 16.13 26.02
CA PRO A 547 -24.48 17.46 26.26
C PRO A 547 -23.42 18.57 26.13
N GLY A 548 -22.15 18.26 26.40
CA GLY A 548 -21.03 19.19 26.20
C GLY A 548 -20.72 19.50 24.74
N TYR A 549 -20.85 18.53 23.83
CA TYR A 549 -20.56 18.73 22.40
C TYR A 549 -21.64 19.54 21.71
N HIS A 550 -22.91 19.38 22.10
CA HIS A 550 -24.00 20.20 21.56
C HIS A 550 -23.85 21.66 22.00
N ASP A 551 -23.50 21.91 23.26
CA ASP A 551 -23.22 23.27 23.75
C ASP A 551 -21.98 23.88 23.07
N GLU A 552 -20.91 23.12 22.90
CA GLU A 552 -19.69 23.59 22.25
C GLU A 552 -19.91 23.87 20.76
N MET A 553 -20.63 23.00 20.04
CA MET A 553 -21.00 23.22 18.64
C MET A 553 -21.96 24.39 18.46
N THR A 554 -22.91 24.58 19.38
CA THR A 554 -23.81 25.75 19.39
C THR A 554 -23.04 27.03 19.67
N ARG A 555 -22.03 26.97 20.55
CA ARG A 555 -21.14 28.10 20.84
C ARG A 555 -20.25 28.45 19.65
N ILE A 556 -19.69 27.45 18.96
CA ILE A 556 -18.88 27.66 17.75
C ILE A 556 -19.75 28.21 16.61
N THR A 557 -20.96 27.68 16.40
CA THR A 557 -21.87 28.19 15.36
C THR A 557 -22.38 29.60 15.64
N THR A 558 -22.67 29.94 16.90
CA THR A 558 -23.01 31.32 17.29
C THR A 558 -21.84 32.27 17.08
N GLN A 559 -20.62 31.85 17.44
CA GLN A 559 -19.41 32.64 17.24
C GLN A 559 -19.11 32.87 15.75
N ILE A 560 -19.25 31.83 14.91
CA ILE A 560 -19.13 31.96 13.44
C ILE A 560 -20.18 32.92 12.89
N LYS A 561 -21.44 32.81 13.34
CA LYS A 561 -22.52 33.70 12.92
C LYS A 561 -22.25 35.15 13.29
N GLU A 562 -21.80 35.41 14.52
CA GLU A 562 -21.42 36.75 14.97
C GLU A 562 -20.27 37.34 14.15
N THR A 563 -19.23 36.54 13.85
CA THR A 563 -18.13 36.98 13.00
C THR A 563 -18.58 37.28 11.56
N LEU A 564 -19.51 36.49 11.02
CA LEU A 564 -20.07 36.70 9.68
C LEU A 564 -20.94 37.95 9.62
N ASP A 565 -21.78 38.18 10.64
CA ASP A 565 -22.62 39.36 10.74
C ASP A 565 -21.79 40.64 10.88
N GLN A 566 -20.71 40.61 11.67
CA GLN A 566 -19.74 41.72 11.75
C GLN A 566 -19.07 42.00 10.41
N PHE A 567 -18.69 40.95 9.66
CA PHE A 567 -18.09 41.10 8.34
C PHE A 567 -19.08 41.70 7.32
N LEU A 568 -20.34 41.28 7.38
CA LEU A 568 -21.41 41.81 6.51
C LEU A 568 -21.73 43.28 6.83
N VAL A 569 -21.69 43.68 8.10
CA VAL A 569 -21.86 45.08 8.52
C VAL A 569 -20.69 45.93 8.00
N LEU A 570 -19.45 45.48 8.20
CA LEU A 570 -18.26 46.15 7.66
C LEU A 570 -18.33 46.29 6.13
N GLN A 571 -18.77 45.25 5.42
CA GLN A 571 -18.95 45.31 3.98
C GLN A 571 -20.03 46.31 3.56
N ARG A 572 -21.12 46.44 4.34
CA ARG A 572 -22.17 47.44 4.14
C ARG A 572 -21.67 48.87 4.37
N ASP A 573 -20.89 49.09 5.42
CA ASP A 573 -20.33 50.41 5.74
C ASP A 573 -19.29 50.86 4.71
N ILE A 574 -18.47 49.94 4.18
CA ILE A 574 -17.56 50.20 3.06
C ILE A 574 -18.35 50.55 1.78
N ARG A 575 -19.47 49.87 1.52
CA ARG A 575 -20.31 50.15 0.35
C ARG A 575 -21.08 51.46 0.48
N GLY A 576 -21.53 51.80 1.69
CA GLY A 576 -22.25 53.06 1.99
C GLY A 576 -21.33 54.29 1.96
N SER A 577 -20.11 54.16 2.48
CA SER A 577 -19.09 55.24 2.41
C SER A 577 -18.62 55.52 0.99
N GLY A 578 -18.49 54.50 0.13
CA GLY A 578 -18.18 54.66 -1.29
C GLY A 578 -19.30 55.33 -2.12
N LEU A 579 -20.56 55.22 -1.69
CA LEU A 579 -21.70 55.89 -2.34
C LEU A 579 -21.80 57.38 -1.97
N ASN A 580 -21.47 57.74 -0.73
CA ASN A 580 -21.47 59.14 -0.30
C ASN A 580 -20.29 59.95 -0.90
N GLN A 581 -19.11 59.35 -1.08
CA GLN A 581 -17.99 60.02 -1.75
C GLN A 581 -18.27 60.30 -3.24
N ASN A 582 -19.07 59.47 -3.91
CA ASN A 582 -19.45 59.69 -5.31
C ASN A 582 -20.56 60.74 -5.50
N GLN A 583 -21.31 61.10 -4.45
CA GLN A 583 -22.29 62.19 -4.50
C GLN A 583 -21.67 63.57 -4.22
N GLU A 584 -20.62 63.66 -3.39
CA GLU A 584 -19.91 64.92 -3.15
C GLU A 584 -18.95 65.33 -4.28
N GLN A 585 -18.62 64.45 -5.22
CA GLN A 585 -17.86 64.80 -6.44
C GLN A 585 -18.72 65.25 -7.63
N ASN A 586 -20.06 65.24 -7.49
CA ASN A 586 -21.01 65.62 -8.55
C ASN A 586 -21.93 66.79 -8.18
N GLN A 587 -21.56 67.57 -7.16
CA GLN A 587 -22.04 68.95 -6.93
C GLN A 587 -20.83 69.88 -7.01
#